data_AF-A0A821DSX7-F1
#
_entry.id   AF-A0A821DSX7-F1
#
_cell.length_a   1.000
_cell.length_b   1.000
_cell.length_c   1.000
_cell.angle_alpha   90.00
_cell.angle_beta   90.00
_cell.angle_gamma   90.00
#
_symmetry.space_group_name_H-M   'P 1'
#
loop_
_entity.id
_entity.type
_entity.pdbx_description
1 polymer ?
#
loop_
_entity_poly.entity_id
_entity_poly.type
_entity_poly.pdbx_seq_one_letter_code
_entity_poly.pdbx_strand_id
1 'polypeptide(L)'
;MLPSGVFNELNSLQLLLLNANKIVCIRADTFRGLEKLSLLSLYDNQLKTLINGTFNSLKNIQTLHLARNPFICDCHLRWLNLYLREKQIETSGVRCAGPRRMAKQKFGILKDQKFRCQNRLKYLQTLNTAQCEIECSKGCTCDRTTVVCRGLQLQEIPNDIPAFTTTL
;
A
#
# COMPACT_ATOMS: atom_id res chain seq x y z
N MET A 1 -10.09 -6.46 -7.03
CA MET A 1 -8.99 -6.65 -6.07
C MET A 1 -8.14 -7.82 -6.55
N LEU A 2 -6.84 -7.86 -6.22
CA LEU A 2 -6.01 -9.03 -6.51
C LEU A 2 -6.27 -10.11 -5.44
N PRO A 3 -6.44 -11.40 -5.81
CA PRO A 3 -6.59 -12.47 -4.83
C PRO A 3 -5.38 -12.58 -3.91
N SER A 4 -5.61 -13.03 -2.67
CA SER A 4 -4.53 -13.33 -1.73
C SER A 4 -3.60 -14.40 -2.30
N GLY A 5 -2.29 -14.18 -2.17
CA GLY A 5 -1.27 -15.16 -2.57
C GLY A 5 -1.15 -15.41 -4.08
N VAL A 6 -1.77 -14.60 -4.94
CA VAL A 6 -1.75 -14.81 -6.41
C VAL A 6 -0.35 -14.82 -7.03
N PHE A 7 0.64 -14.24 -6.34
CA PHE A 7 2.04 -14.23 -6.76
C PHE A 7 2.96 -15.03 -5.84
N ASN A 8 2.41 -15.82 -4.91
CA ASN A 8 3.22 -16.66 -4.04
C ASN A 8 4.09 -17.60 -4.89
N GLU A 9 5.29 -17.89 -4.39
CA GLU A 9 6.27 -18.79 -5.01
C GLU A 9 6.89 -18.31 -6.32
N LEU A 10 6.47 -17.17 -6.87
CA LEU A 10 7.09 -16.55 -8.04
C LEU A 10 8.42 -15.84 -7.70
N ASN A 11 9.29 -16.54 -6.96
CA ASN A 11 10.53 -15.99 -6.37
C ASN A 11 11.59 -15.59 -7.42
N SER A 12 11.41 -16.04 -8.67
CA SER A 12 12.27 -15.68 -9.81
C SER A 12 11.70 -14.57 -10.68
N LEU A 13 10.52 -14.04 -10.35
CA LEU A 13 9.87 -12.99 -11.14
C LEU A 13 10.68 -11.69 -11.09
N GLN A 14 11.01 -11.16 -12.26
CA GLN A 14 11.74 -9.90 -12.42
C GLN A 14 10.83 -8.76 -12.87
N LEU A 15 9.83 -9.07 -13.68
CA LEU A 15 8.94 -8.09 -14.31
C LEU A 15 7.49 -8.45 -14.00
N LEU A 16 6.71 -7.51 -13.46
CA LEU A 16 5.28 -7.67 -13.22
C LEU A 16 4.52 -6.47 -13.79
N LEU A 17 3.71 -6.72 -14.83
CA LEU A 17 2.94 -5.71 -15.54
C LEU A 17 1.44 -5.91 -15.29
N LEU A 18 0.84 -4.98 -14.57
CA LEU A 18 -0.59 -4.96 -14.23
C LEU A 18 -1.25 -3.65 -14.72
N ASN A 19 -0.69 -3.03 -15.76
CA ASN A 19 -1.16 -1.77 -16.30
C ASN A 19 -2.58 -1.84 -16.90
N ALA A 20 -3.29 -0.72 -16.90
CA ALA A 20 -4.62 -0.56 -17.51
C ALA A 20 -5.67 -1.54 -16.96
N ASN A 21 -5.61 -1.83 -15.66
CA ASN A 21 -6.59 -2.66 -14.96
C ASN A 21 -7.52 -1.80 -14.08
N LYS A 22 -8.44 -2.46 -13.38
CA LYS A 22 -9.38 -1.80 -12.45
C LYS A 22 -9.01 -2.07 -10.99
N ILE A 23 -7.71 -2.11 -10.67
CA ILE A 23 -7.25 -2.39 -9.31
C ILE A 23 -7.53 -1.15 -8.45
N VAL A 24 -8.43 -1.31 -7.49
CA VAL A 24 -8.81 -0.26 -6.52
C VAL A 24 -7.93 -0.32 -5.26
N CYS A 25 -7.44 -1.51 -4.92
CA CYS A 25 -6.51 -1.69 -3.82
C CYS A 25 -5.66 -2.96 -3.94
N ILE A 26 -4.59 -2.96 -3.14
CA ILE A 26 -3.55 -3.98 -3.05
C ILE A 26 -3.31 -4.24 -1.57
N ARG A 27 -3.32 -5.52 -1.16
CA ARG A 27 -2.99 -5.91 0.21
C ARG A 27 -1.49 -5.77 0.43
N ALA A 28 -1.07 -5.49 1.66
CA ALA A 28 0.35 -5.28 1.97
C ALA A 28 1.22 -6.53 1.72
N ASP A 29 0.63 -7.72 1.76
CA ASP A 29 1.27 -9.02 1.51
C ASP A 29 1.24 -9.46 0.04
N THR A 30 0.59 -8.72 -0.86
CA THR A 30 0.38 -9.11 -2.27
C THR A 30 1.70 -9.46 -2.98
N PHE A 31 2.79 -8.76 -2.66
CA PHE A 31 4.09 -8.94 -3.31
C PHE A 31 5.11 -9.67 -2.43
N ARG A 32 4.63 -10.42 -1.42
CA ARG A 32 5.50 -11.19 -0.54
C ARG A 32 6.32 -12.20 -1.35
N GLY A 33 7.62 -12.30 -1.04
CA GLY A 33 8.54 -13.25 -1.69
C GLY A 33 9.09 -12.80 -3.06
N LEU A 34 8.58 -11.70 -3.64
CA LEU A 34 9.05 -11.18 -4.94
C LEU A 34 10.35 -10.37 -4.82
N GLU A 35 11.38 -10.95 -4.20
CA GLU A 35 12.63 -10.24 -3.88
C GLU A 35 13.45 -9.89 -5.13
N LYS A 36 13.30 -10.66 -6.22
CA LYS A 36 14.01 -10.45 -7.50
C LYS A 36 13.29 -9.49 -8.44
N LEU A 37 12.13 -8.95 -8.05
CA LEU A 37 11.35 -8.07 -8.90
C LEU A 37 12.09 -6.73 -9.09
N SER A 38 12.40 -6.39 -10.33
CA SER A 38 13.08 -5.16 -10.72
C SER A 38 12.12 -4.10 -11.27
N LEU A 39 11.02 -4.53 -11.90
CA LEU A 39 9.99 -3.64 -12.41
C LEU A 39 8.59 -4.10 -12.04
N LEU A 40 7.83 -3.20 -11.43
CA LEU A 40 6.40 -3.35 -11.19
C LEU A 40 5.64 -2.19 -11.83
N SER A 41 4.68 -2.53 -12.70
CA SER A 41 3.80 -1.55 -13.32
C SER A 41 2.37 -1.72 -12.82
N LEU A 42 1.87 -0.70 -12.14
CA LEU A 42 0.46 -0.51 -11.75
C LEU A 42 -0.15 0.69 -12.46
N TYR A 43 0.44 1.10 -13.58
CA TYR A 43 0.03 2.25 -14.38
C TYR A 43 -1.44 2.16 -14.81
N ASP A 44 -2.16 3.28 -14.79
CA ASP A 44 -3.57 3.36 -15.24
C ASP A 44 -4.47 2.36 -14.52
N ASN A 45 -4.50 2.47 -13.19
CA ASN A 45 -5.39 1.72 -12.31
C ASN A 45 -6.26 2.70 -11.49
N GLN A 46 -6.97 2.20 -10.47
CA GLN A 46 -7.88 3.00 -9.65
C GLN A 46 -7.40 3.15 -8.20
N LEU A 47 -6.09 3.06 -7.98
CA LEU A 47 -5.49 3.16 -6.65
C LEU A 47 -5.62 4.58 -6.11
N LYS A 48 -6.33 4.72 -4.98
CA LYS A 48 -6.42 5.98 -4.23
C LYS A 48 -5.33 6.11 -3.17
N THR A 49 -4.81 4.99 -2.69
CA THR A 49 -3.74 4.94 -1.69
C THR A 49 -3.06 3.56 -1.73
N LEU A 50 -1.96 3.43 -0.99
CA LEU A 50 -1.24 2.18 -0.78
C LEU A 50 -0.89 2.04 0.70
N ILE A 51 -1.05 0.84 1.23
CA ILE A 51 -0.76 0.56 2.64
C ILE A 51 0.75 0.57 2.84
N ASN A 52 1.20 1.17 3.94
CA ASN A 52 2.61 1.14 4.29
C ASN A 52 3.07 -0.32 4.44
N GLY A 53 4.21 -0.64 3.84
CA GLY A 53 4.74 -2.00 3.82
C GLY A 53 4.41 -2.83 2.58
N THR A 54 3.52 -2.35 1.69
CA THR A 54 3.18 -3.06 0.44
C THR A 54 4.40 -3.41 -0.42
N PHE A 55 5.47 -2.62 -0.34
CA PHE A 55 6.70 -2.81 -1.13
C PHE A 55 7.88 -3.35 -0.32
N ASN A 56 7.69 -3.78 0.93
CA ASN A 56 8.79 -4.21 1.81
C ASN A 56 9.57 -5.41 1.27
N SER A 57 8.90 -6.35 0.60
CA SER A 57 9.55 -7.53 0.01
C SER A 57 10.30 -7.23 -1.29
N LEU A 58 10.08 -6.07 -1.91
CA LEU A 58 10.64 -5.72 -3.21
C LEU A 58 12.07 -5.17 -3.08
N LYS A 59 13.02 -6.02 -2.67
CA LYS A 59 14.39 -5.61 -2.34
C LYS A 59 15.19 -5.07 -3.54
N ASN A 60 14.94 -5.61 -4.74
CA ASN A 60 15.66 -5.27 -5.96
C ASN A 60 14.91 -4.35 -6.92
N ILE A 61 13.84 -3.68 -6.45
CA ILE A 61 13.02 -2.85 -7.32
C ILE A 61 13.78 -1.61 -7.79
N GLN A 62 13.75 -1.39 -9.10
CA GLN A 62 14.38 -0.24 -9.77
C GLN A 62 13.34 0.69 -10.39
N THR A 63 12.18 0.14 -10.79
CA THR A 63 11.16 0.89 -11.52
C THR A 63 9.76 0.60 -10.99
N LEU A 64 9.02 1.65 -10.62
CA LEU A 64 7.65 1.56 -10.12
C LEU A 64 6.73 2.48 -10.92
N HIS A 65 6.06 1.95 -11.94
CA HIS A 65 5.10 2.74 -12.70
C HIS A 65 3.77 2.84 -11.95
N LEU A 66 3.53 3.97 -11.29
CA LEU A 66 2.31 4.22 -10.52
C LEU A 66 1.45 5.37 -11.11
N ALA A 67 1.89 5.99 -12.21
CA ALA A 67 1.15 7.09 -12.83
C ALA A 67 -0.25 6.66 -13.32
N ARG A 68 -1.12 7.66 -13.56
CA ARG A 68 -2.55 7.45 -13.87
C ARG A 68 -3.33 6.64 -12.83
N ASN A 69 -3.04 6.89 -11.55
CA ASN A 69 -3.86 6.44 -10.43
C ASN A 69 -4.41 7.65 -9.67
N PRO A 70 -5.66 7.60 -9.16
CA PRO A 70 -6.29 8.71 -8.45
C PRO A 70 -5.78 8.89 -7.01
N PHE A 71 -4.46 8.99 -6.81
CA PHE A 71 -3.85 9.03 -5.48
C PHE A 71 -4.28 10.21 -4.64
N ILE A 72 -4.61 9.93 -3.38
CA ILE A 72 -4.92 10.92 -2.35
C ILE A 72 -3.67 11.12 -1.48
N CYS A 73 -2.98 12.23 -1.73
CA CYS A 73 -1.72 12.60 -1.09
C CYS A 73 -1.93 13.24 0.29
N ASP A 74 -2.52 12.47 1.19
CA ASP A 74 -2.64 12.81 2.61
C ASP A 74 -1.52 12.17 3.44
N CYS A 75 -1.62 12.20 4.76
CA CYS A 75 -0.60 11.63 5.63
C CYS A 75 -0.38 10.11 5.45
N HIS A 76 -1.37 9.37 4.95
CA HIS A 76 -1.29 7.92 4.80
C HIS A 76 -0.45 7.51 3.60
N LEU A 77 -0.33 8.38 2.59
CA LEU A 77 0.52 8.15 1.42
C LEU A 77 1.92 8.81 1.58
N ARG A 78 2.19 9.42 2.73
CA ARG A 78 3.49 10.06 3.03
C ARG A 78 4.66 9.08 2.93
N TRP A 79 4.48 7.85 3.41
CA TRP A 79 5.53 6.83 3.38
C TRP A 79 6.00 6.54 1.95
N LEU A 80 5.08 6.56 0.98
CA LEU A 80 5.41 6.30 -0.43
C LEU A 80 6.30 7.41 -0.98
N ASN A 81 6.02 8.67 -0.65
CA ASN A 81 6.86 9.80 -1.03
C ASN A 81 8.28 9.65 -0.49
N LEU A 82 8.42 9.26 0.78
CA LEU A 82 9.71 8.99 1.42
C LEU A 82 10.45 7.83 0.74
N TYR A 83 9.76 6.70 0.58
CA TYR A 83 10.30 5.49 -0.04
C TYR A 83 10.83 5.74 -1.45
N LEU A 84 10.04 6.41 -2.30
CA LEU A 84 10.42 6.70 -3.68
C LEU A 84 11.63 7.64 -3.77
N ARG A 85 11.74 8.62 -2.86
CA ARG A 85 12.86 9.57 -2.81
C ARG A 85 14.14 8.91 -2.29
N GLU A 86 14.04 8.12 -1.23
CA GLU A 86 15.17 7.39 -0.64
C GLU A 86 15.78 6.41 -1.63
N LYS A 87 14.93 5.64 -2.34
CA LYS A 87 15.37 4.63 -3.30
C LYS A 87 15.65 5.17 -4.70
N GLN A 88 15.43 6.46 -4.95
CA GLN A 88 15.56 7.11 -6.27
C GLN A 88 14.84 6.36 -7.40
N ILE A 89 13.67 5.80 -7.11
CA ILE A 89 12.94 4.95 -8.05
C ILE A 89 12.28 5.80 -9.14
N GLU A 90 12.45 5.41 -10.40
CA GLU A 90 11.72 6.00 -11.53
C GLU A 90 10.24 5.66 -11.43
N THR A 91 9.39 6.69 -11.42
CA THR A 91 7.96 6.54 -11.08
C THR A 91 7.01 6.93 -12.19
N SER A 92 7.54 7.26 -13.37
CA SER A 92 6.77 7.78 -14.51
C SER A 92 5.97 9.05 -14.17
N GLY A 93 6.40 9.82 -13.16
CA GLY A 93 5.81 11.11 -12.82
C GLY A 93 4.43 11.04 -12.16
N VAL A 94 4.28 10.21 -11.12
CA VAL A 94 3.05 10.11 -10.31
C VAL A 94 2.55 11.47 -9.86
N ARG A 95 1.24 11.70 -9.97
CA ARG A 95 0.56 12.92 -9.55
C ARG A 95 -0.54 12.64 -8.55
N CYS A 96 -0.73 13.56 -7.63
CA CYS A 96 -1.86 13.54 -6.71
C CYS A 96 -3.15 13.90 -7.43
N ALA A 97 -4.22 13.14 -7.22
CA ALA A 97 -5.58 13.52 -7.60
C ALA A 97 -6.26 14.35 -6.50
N GLY A 98 -5.92 14.09 -5.24
CA GLY A 98 -6.43 14.83 -4.09
C GLY A 98 -5.47 14.82 -2.90
N PRO A 99 -5.82 15.45 -1.78
CA PRO A 99 -6.92 16.43 -1.63
C PRO A 99 -6.73 17.66 -2.56
N ARG A 100 -7.74 18.53 -2.73
CA ARG A 100 -7.70 19.68 -3.67
C ARG A 100 -6.39 20.48 -3.62
N ARG A 101 -5.88 20.75 -2.41
CA ARG A 101 -4.61 21.45 -2.15
C ARG A 101 -3.36 20.77 -2.72
N MET A 102 -3.42 19.47 -2.99
CA MET A 102 -2.35 18.64 -3.53
C MET A 102 -2.59 18.25 -4.99
N ALA A 103 -3.78 18.48 -5.55
CA ALA A 103 -4.13 17.98 -6.88
C ALA A 103 -3.13 18.43 -7.95
N LYS A 104 -2.80 17.53 -8.88
CA LYS A 104 -1.85 17.65 -10.00
C LYS A 104 -0.36 17.74 -9.61
N GLN A 105 -0.03 17.85 -8.32
CA GLN A 105 1.36 17.89 -7.83
C GLN A 105 2.08 16.54 -8.01
N LYS A 106 3.39 16.56 -8.30
CA LYS A 106 4.20 15.36 -8.55
C LYS A 106 4.87 14.81 -7.27
N PHE A 107 4.96 13.47 -7.15
CA PHE A 107 5.54 12.76 -5.99
C PHE A 107 7.05 12.91 -5.76
N GLY A 108 7.82 13.50 -6.68
CA GLY A 108 9.26 13.75 -6.45
C GLY A 108 9.58 15.12 -5.84
N ILE A 109 8.63 16.06 -5.93
CA ILE A 109 8.85 17.49 -5.65
C ILE A 109 8.27 17.88 -4.28
N LEU A 110 7.33 17.08 -3.78
CA LEU A 110 6.60 17.40 -2.56
C LEU A 110 7.43 17.09 -1.30
N LYS A 111 7.56 18.10 -0.44
CA LYS A 111 8.09 17.93 0.92
C LYS A 111 7.13 17.10 1.77
N ASP A 112 7.67 16.22 2.60
CA ASP A 112 6.90 15.25 3.39
C ASP A 112 5.89 15.92 4.35
N GLN A 113 6.20 17.12 4.82
CA GLN A 113 5.35 17.93 5.68
C GLN A 113 4.02 18.34 5.04
N LYS A 114 3.89 18.26 3.70
CA LYS A 114 2.65 18.57 2.96
C LYS A 114 1.63 17.43 3.03
N PHE A 115 2.07 16.22 3.33
CA PHE A 115 1.21 15.05 3.49
C PHE A 115 0.57 15.06 4.88
N ARG A 116 -0.64 15.64 4.98
CA ARG A 116 -1.38 15.89 6.23
C ARG A 116 -2.81 15.41 6.10
N CYS A 117 -3.34 14.85 7.19
CA CYS A 117 -4.73 14.43 7.33
C CYS A 117 -5.50 15.42 8.21
N GLN A 118 -6.75 15.72 7.85
CA GLN A 118 -7.61 16.62 8.63
C GLN A 118 -8.50 15.85 9.63
N ASN A 119 -8.97 14.64 9.29
CA ASN A 119 -9.77 13.78 10.17
C ASN A 119 -9.36 12.32 9.96
N ARG A 120 -9.06 11.61 11.06
CA ARG A 120 -8.63 10.19 11.07
C ARG A 120 -9.68 9.25 10.46
N LEU A 121 -10.97 9.61 10.56
CA LEU A 121 -12.11 8.81 10.07
C LEU A 121 -12.32 8.83 8.54
N LYS A 122 -11.73 9.79 7.80
CA LYS A 122 -11.90 9.87 6.33
C LYS A 122 -11.08 8.83 5.57
N TYR A 123 -10.05 8.27 6.20
CA TYR A 123 -9.14 7.29 5.58
C TYR A 123 -9.83 5.99 5.17
N LEU A 124 -10.73 5.47 6.02
CA LEU A 124 -11.48 4.25 5.75
C LEU A 124 -12.43 4.41 4.55
N GLN A 125 -12.96 5.62 4.36
CA GLN A 125 -13.76 5.98 3.18
C GLN A 125 -12.90 6.09 1.90
N THR A 126 -11.64 6.51 2.02
CA THR A 126 -10.72 6.61 0.86
C THR A 126 -10.22 5.25 0.38
N LEU A 127 -10.09 4.28 1.29
CA LEU A 127 -9.62 2.94 1.00
C LEU A 127 -10.70 2.03 0.39
N ASN A 128 -11.99 2.34 0.54
CA ASN A 128 -13.06 1.33 0.40
C ASN A 128 -12.65 0.05 1.15
N THR A 129 -12.40 0.13 2.46
CA THR A 129 -11.85 -0.99 3.26
C THR A 129 -12.62 -2.30 3.16
N ALA A 130 -13.90 -2.28 2.77
CA ALA A 130 -14.67 -3.48 2.47
C ALA A 130 -14.18 -4.26 1.22
N GLN A 131 -13.42 -3.64 0.32
CA GLN A 131 -12.87 -4.24 -0.92
C GLN A 131 -11.41 -4.70 -0.77
N CYS A 132 -10.80 -4.48 0.38
CA CYS A 132 -9.42 -4.88 0.66
C CYS A 132 -9.49 -5.64 1.97
N GLU A 133 -10.16 -6.80 1.95
CA GLU A 133 -10.44 -7.61 3.14
C GLU A 133 -9.19 -7.69 4.03
N ILE A 134 -9.25 -6.91 5.11
CA ILE A 134 -8.38 -7.06 6.26
C ILE A 134 -9.02 -8.22 7.00
N GLU A 135 -8.61 -9.45 6.71
CA GLU A 135 -8.97 -10.60 7.53
C GLU A 135 -8.38 -10.34 8.92
N CYS A 136 -9.25 -9.88 9.81
CA CYS A 136 -8.91 -9.61 11.19
C CYS A 136 -9.27 -10.83 12.02
N SER A 137 -8.36 -11.28 12.90
CA SER A 137 -8.64 -12.34 13.87
C SER A 137 -9.95 -12.07 14.61
N LYS A 138 -10.78 -13.11 14.79
CA LYS A 138 -12.09 -12.96 15.44
C LYS A 138 -11.94 -12.38 16.85
N GLY A 139 -12.67 -11.29 17.13
CA GLY A 139 -12.61 -10.59 18.42
C GLY A 139 -11.49 -9.55 18.54
N CYS A 140 -10.64 -9.39 17.51
CA CYS A 140 -9.63 -8.35 17.47
C CYS A 140 -10.10 -7.13 16.65
N THR A 141 -9.51 -5.98 16.94
CA THR A 141 -9.71 -4.74 16.18
C THR A 141 -8.49 -4.50 15.31
N CYS A 142 -8.65 -4.48 13.99
CA CYS A 142 -7.56 -4.21 13.05
C CYS A 142 -7.64 -2.77 12.50
N ASP A 143 -6.63 -1.95 12.79
CA ASP A 143 -6.41 -0.64 12.13
C ASP A 143 -5.12 -0.73 11.31
N ARG A 144 -5.26 -0.80 9.98
CA ARG A 144 -4.15 -0.86 9.01
C ARG A 144 -3.26 -2.09 9.19
N THR A 145 -2.17 -1.94 9.94
CA THR A 145 -1.17 -2.97 10.26
C THR A 145 -1.10 -3.21 11.77
N THR A 146 -2.04 -2.65 12.54
CA THR A 146 -2.11 -2.84 13.99
C THR A 146 -3.29 -3.73 14.29
N VAL A 147 -3.05 -4.81 15.03
CA VAL A 147 -4.08 -5.75 15.45
C VAL A 147 -4.16 -5.68 16.95
N VAL A 148 -5.28 -5.18 17.46
CA VAL A 148 -5.51 -5.00 18.90
C VAL A 148 -6.53 -6.03 19.37
N CYS A 149 -6.07 -7.01 20.14
CA CYS A 149 -6.86 -8.14 20.62
C CYS A 149 -7.19 -8.01 22.13
N ARG A 150 -7.71 -6.84 22.56
CA ARG A 150 -7.87 -6.52 24.00
C ARG A 150 -9.02 -7.33 24.63
N GLY A 151 -8.80 -7.85 25.84
CA GLY A 151 -9.84 -8.56 26.61
C GLY A 151 -10.06 -10.02 26.24
N LEU A 152 -9.26 -10.57 25.31
CA LEU A 152 -9.38 -11.97 24.87
C LEU A 152 -8.59 -12.98 25.73
N GLN A 153 -7.90 -12.52 26.80
CA GLN A 153 -7.07 -13.36 27.68
C GLN A 153 -6.15 -14.34 26.93
N LEU A 154 -5.66 -13.91 25.76
CA LEU A 154 -4.81 -14.73 24.91
C LEU A 154 -3.49 -15.01 25.64
N GLN A 155 -3.19 -16.29 25.86
CA GLN A 155 -1.91 -16.73 26.45
C GLN A 155 -0.77 -16.70 25.42
N GLU A 156 -1.13 -16.67 24.14
CA GLU A 156 -0.23 -16.67 23.01
C GLU A 156 -0.82 -15.85 21.85
N ILE A 157 0.04 -15.41 20.93
CA ILE A 157 -0.36 -14.62 19.78
C ILE A 157 -1.17 -15.51 18.82
N PRO A 158 -2.41 -15.15 18.44
CA PRO A 158 -3.24 -15.94 17.53
C PRO A 158 -2.55 -16.21 16.18
N ASN A 159 -2.70 -17.44 15.69
CA ASN A 159 -2.12 -17.88 14.41
C ASN A 159 -2.80 -17.25 13.18
N ASP A 160 -3.95 -16.61 13.37
CA ASP A 160 -4.78 -15.98 12.34
C ASP A 160 -4.56 -14.45 12.23
N ILE A 161 -3.51 -13.92 12.86
CA ILE A 161 -3.17 -12.49 12.73
C ILE A 161 -2.71 -12.20 11.30
N PRO A 162 -3.20 -11.12 10.66
CA PRO A 162 -2.73 -10.74 9.34
C PRO A 162 -1.21 -10.57 9.30
N ALA A 163 -0.56 -11.22 8.35
CA ALA A 163 0.90 -11.30 8.23
C ALA A 163 1.60 -9.93 8.07
N PHE A 164 0.83 -8.87 7.79
CA PHE A 164 1.30 -7.49 7.67
C PHE A 164 1.20 -6.69 8.98
N THR A 165 0.96 -7.36 10.12
CA THR A 165 0.85 -6.71 11.42
C THR A 165 2.22 -6.21 11.88
N THR A 166 2.38 -4.89 12.06
CA THR A 166 3.61 -4.25 12.53
C THR A 166 3.60 -4.03 14.05
N THR A 167 2.44 -4.15 14.69
CA THR A 167 2.27 -3.87 16.12
C THR A 167 1.13 -4.72 16.68
N LEU A 168 1.42 -5.37 17.81
CA LEU A 168 0.52 -6.22 18.60
C LEU A 168 0.18 -5.52 19.92
#